data_AF-A0A352XLZ1-F1
#
_entry.id   AF-A0A352XLZ1-F1
#
_cell.length_a   1.000
_cell.length_b   1.000
_cell.length_c   1.000
_cell.angle_alpha   90.00
_cell.angle_beta   90.00
_cell.angle_gamma   90.00
#
_symmetry.space_group_name_H-M   'P 1'
#
loop_
_entity.id
_entity.type
_entity.pdbx_description
1 polymer ?
#
loop_
_entity_poly.entity_id
_entity_poly.type
_entity_poly.pdbx_seq_one_letter_code
_entity_poly.pdbx_strand_id
1 'polypeptide(L)' 'SSDRPVVDDSFDVALLVRFTDVAALHAYEADPRHVKEVKEVLLPLTKKIQVYDFTR' A
#
# COMPACT_ATOMS: atom_id res chain seq x y z
N SER A 1 1.21 -7.93 -19.39
CA SER A 1 1.80 -6.63 -19.72
C SER A 1 0.85 -5.85 -20.62
N SER A 2 0.85 -4.51 -20.55
CA SER A 2 -0.03 -3.56 -21.24
C SER A 2 0.77 -2.76 -22.28
N ASP A 3 0.28 -2.69 -23.52
CA ASP A 3 0.95 -1.95 -24.61
C ASP A 3 0.76 -0.42 -24.55
N ARG A 4 0.02 0.08 -23.56
CA ARG A 4 -0.25 1.52 -23.37
C ARG A 4 0.94 2.18 -22.64
N PRO A 5 1.62 3.20 -23.21
CA PRO A 5 2.82 3.80 -22.62
C PRO A 5 2.62 4.45 -21.24
N VAL A 6 1.38 4.84 -20.91
CA VAL A 6 1.04 5.52 -19.64
C VAL A 6 0.78 4.55 -18.49
N VAL A 7 0.73 3.24 -18.75
CA VAL A 7 0.39 2.22 -17.74
C VAL A 7 1.67 1.63 -17.20
N ASP A 8 1.89 1.77 -15.89
CA ASP A 8 2.89 0.99 -15.18
C ASP A 8 2.30 -0.37 -14.82
N ASP A 9 2.72 -1.41 -15.54
CA ASP A 9 2.33 -2.79 -15.34
C ASP A 9 3.44 -3.64 -14.70
N SER A 10 4.46 -2.98 -14.12
CA SER A 10 5.62 -3.63 -13.52
C SER A 10 5.38 -4.20 -12.11
N PHE A 11 4.20 -3.97 -11.53
CA PHE A 11 3.83 -4.42 -10.19
C PHE A 11 2.97 -5.69 -10.23
N ASP A 12 3.23 -6.60 -9.29
CA ASP A 12 2.50 -7.88 -9.18
C ASP A 12 1.14 -7.74 -8.48
N VAL A 13 1.01 -6.78 -7.54
CA VAL A 13 -0.16 -6.60 -6.68
C VAL A 13 -0.45 -5.11 -6.46
N ALA A 14 -1.73 -4.75 -6.40
CA ALA A 14 -2.22 -3.44 -5.97
C ALA A 14 -3.18 -3.59 -4.78
N LEU A 15 -3.01 -2.74 -3.76
CA LEU A 15 -3.90 -2.64 -2.60
C LEU A 15 -4.55 -1.26 -2.57
N LEU A 16 -5.87 -1.22 -2.40
CA LEU A 16 -6.62 0.01 -2.20
C LEU A 16 -7.33 -0.05 -0.85
N VAL A 17 -7.01 0.90 0.02
CA VAL A 17 -7.64 1.07 1.34
C VAL A 17 -8.25 2.45 1.41
N ARG A 18 -9.45 2.55 2.01
CA ARG A 18 -10.14 3.82 2.22
C ARG A 18 -10.41 4.02 3.70
N PHE A 19 -10.04 5.19 4.18
CA PHE A 19 -10.26 5.62 5.55
C PHE A 19 -11.35 6.68 5.60
N THR A 20 -12.03 6.79 6.74
CA THR A 20 -13.07 7.82 6.96
C THR A 20 -12.47 9.22 7.00
N ASP A 21 -11.26 9.34 7.53
CA ASP A 21 -10.49 10.57 7.68
C ASP A 21 -9.00 10.25 7.88
N VAL A 22 -8.18 11.29 8.02
CA VAL A 22 -6.73 11.18 8.24
C VAL A 22 -6.40 10.56 9.60
N ALA A 23 -7.24 10.75 10.63
CA ALA A 23 -7.00 10.17 11.94
C ALA A 23 -7.15 8.64 11.91
N ALA A 24 -8.11 8.13 11.14
CA ALA A 24 -8.29 6.70 10.92
C ALA A 24 -7.13 6.08 10.12
N LEU A 25 -6.56 6.79 9.14
CA LEU A 25 -5.33 6.37 8.45
C LEU A 25 -4.17 6.24 9.45
N HIS A 26 -3.90 7.28 10.23
CA HIS A 26 -2.79 7.25 11.21
C HIS A 26 -3.00 6.17 12.28
N ALA A 27 -4.25 5.93 12.70
CA ALA A 27 -4.57 4.85 13.63
C ALA A 27 -4.28 3.47 13.02
N TYR A 28 -4.56 3.28 11.73
CA TYR A 28 -4.22 2.06 11.01
C TYR A 28 -2.71 1.85 10.88
N GLU A 29 -1.95 2.91 10.51
CA GLU A 29 -0.50 2.85 10.38
C GLU A 29 0.20 2.52 11.72
N ALA A 30 -0.35 3.03 12.82
CA ALA A 30 0.17 2.80 14.17
C ALA A 30 -0.32 1.48 14.80
N ASP A 31 -1.29 0.78 14.20
CA ASP A 31 -1.84 -0.45 14.77
C ASP A 31 -0.74 -1.53 14.85
N PRO A 32 -0.48 -2.11 16.05
CA PRO A 32 0.57 -3.12 16.21
C PRO A 32 0.42 -4.33 15.28
N ARG A 33 -0.82 -4.68 14.89
CA ARG A 33 -1.09 -5.75 13.93
C ARG A 33 -0.61 -5.34 12.54
N HIS A 34 -0.94 -4.13 12.09
CA HIS A 34 -0.49 -3.64 10.79
C HIS A 34 1.04 -3.59 10.71
N VAL A 35 1.69 -3.00 11.72
CA VAL A 35 3.16 -2.90 11.78
C VAL A 35 3.82 -4.29 11.77
N LYS A 36 3.25 -5.25 12.50
CA LYS A 36 3.75 -6.62 12.53
C LYS A 36 3.65 -7.29 11.15
N GLU A 37 2.48 -7.28 10.53
CA GLU A 37 2.26 -7.92 9.24
C GLU A 37 3.12 -7.30 8.12
N VAL A 38 3.29 -5.97 8.13
CA VAL A 38 4.20 -5.30 7.18
C VAL A 38 5.62 -5.80 7.34
N LYS A 39 6.12 -5.89 8.58
CA LYS A 39 7.51 -6.28 8.86
C LYS A 39 7.79 -7.76 8.62
N GLU A 40 6.88 -8.63 9.06
CA GLU A 40 7.11 -10.07 9.09
C GLU A 40 6.66 -10.76 7.80
N VAL A 41 5.72 -10.18 7.06
CA VAL A 41 5.12 -10.81 5.88
C VAL A 41 5.36 -10.00 4.62
N LEU A 42 4.92 -8.74 4.57
CA LEU A 42 4.92 -7.98 3.31
C LEU A 42 6.35 -7.62 2.86
N LEU A 43 7.17 -7.05 3.75
CA LEU A 43 8.52 -6.59 3.40
C LEU A 43 9.43 -7.74 2.91
N PRO A 44 9.49 -8.92 3.55
CA PRO A 44 10.32 -10.02 3.06
C PRO A 44 9.94 -10.54 1.67
N LEU A 45 8.67 -10.37 1.27
CA LEU A 45 8.15 -10.86 -0.01
C LEU A 45 8.21 -9.80 -1.13
N THR A 46 8.53 -8.55 -0.80
CA THR A 46 8.34 -7.43 -1.72
C THR A 46 9.67 -6.77 -2.08
N LYS A 47 9.97 -6.69 -3.39
CA LYS A 47 11.16 -6.00 -3.89
C LYS A 47 11.02 -4.47 -3.89
N LYS A 48 9.81 -3.95 -4.11
CA LYS A 48 9.50 -2.51 -4.22
C LYS A 48 8.08 -2.23 -3.75
N ILE A 49 7.89 -1.19 -2.94
CA ILE A 49 6.59 -0.68 -2.52
C ILE A 49 6.46 0.77 -3.01
N GLN A 50 5.30 1.11 -3.56
CA GLN A 50 4.91 2.49 -3.90
C GLN A 50 3.55 2.76 -3.26
N VAL A 51 3.47 3.79 -2.42
CA VAL A 51 2.24 4.20 -1.74
C VAL A 51 1.80 5.56 -2.26
N TYR A 52 0.49 5.75 -2.42
CA TYR A 52 -0.13 7.02 -2.76
C TYR A 52 -1.32 7.24 -1.83
N ASP A 53 -1.26 8.30 -1.02
CA ASP A 53 -2.40 8.75 -0.23
C ASP A 53 -3.11 9.88 -0.96
N PHE A 54 -4.39 9.68 -1.24
CA PHE A 54 -5.23 10.68 -1.88
C PHE A 54 -6.16 11.29 -0.84
N THR A 55 -6.03 12.59 -0.61
CA THR A 55 -7.02 13.37 0.13
C THR A 55 -8.01 13.98 -0.85
N ARG A 56 -9.27 14.07 -0.43
CA ARG A 56 -10.32 14.78 -1.17
C ARG A 56 -10.50 16.18 -0.60
#